data_AF-A0AA38ZM63-F1
#
_entry.id   AF-A0AA38ZM63-F1
#
_cell.length_a   1.000
_cell.length_b   1.000
_cell.length_c   1.000
_cell.angle_alpha   90.00
_cell.angle_beta   90.00
_cell.angle_gamma   90.00
#
_symmetry.space_group_name_H-M   'P 1'
#
loop_
_entity.id
_entity.type
_entity.pdbx_description
1 polymer ?
#
loop_
_entity_poly.entity_id
_entity_poly.type
_entity_poly.pdbx_seq_one_letter_code
_entity_poly.pdbx_strand_id
1 'polypeptide(L)'
;MDALRKQASKLREQVAKQQQAVIKQFGGTGYESSDVMVIDEVEMQRHQQLEKLYRSTRAGKDFQKDIVKAGEAFTAIGYKQIETGTKLSEDCCRYGAENINDNILARAASIYGDGLKNIAKEQEDLNKLLSSQILDPLRAMVTGAPLEDARHLAQRYSRMRHEAETQATEVSRRQARLREAPNPENAARLNVAEAKMKELKANMAVLGKEAAAALAAVEAQQQRLSFQRLVAMVSSL
;
A
#
# COMPACT_ATOMS: atom_id res chain seq x y z
N MET A 1 22.66 -17.48 -10.70
CA MET A 1 21.41 -16.86 -10.21
C MET A 1 20.22 -17.82 -10.20
N ASP A 2 20.06 -18.72 -11.18
CA ASP A 2 18.90 -19.64 -11.22
C ASP A 2 18.95 -20.81 -10.23
N ALA A 3 20.15 -21.26 -9.84
CA ALA A 3 20.31 -22.30 -8.81
C ALA A 3 19.81 -21.84 -7.44
N LEU A 4 20.05 -20.57 -7.08
CA LEU A 4 19.57 -19.96 -5.83
C LEU A 4 18.04 -19.78 -5.84
N ARG A 5 17.44 -19.40 -6.97
CA ARG A 5 15.97 -19.34 -7.12
C ARG A 5 15.31 -20.72 -6.98
N LYS A 6 15.91 -21.76 -7.56
CA LYS A 6 15.43 -23.15 -7.43
C LYS A 6 15.57 -23.69 -6.01
N GLN A 7 16.61 -23.31 -5.28
CA GLN A 7 16.73 -23.65 -3.86
C GLN A 7 15.69 -22.92 -3.01
N ALA A 8 15.46 -21.63 -3.26
CA ALA A 8 14.44 -20.86 -2.56
C ALA A 8 13.02 -21.40 -2.81
N SER A 9 12.71 -21.83 -4.05
CA SER A 9 11.41 -22.45 -4.34
C SER A 9 11.24 -23.80 -3.67
N LYS A 10 12.28 -24.64 -3.63
CA LYS A 10 12.26 -25.93 -2.91
C LYS A 10 12.10 -25.75 -1.41
N LEU A 11 12.80 -24.76 -0.82
CA LEU A 11 12.67 -24.44 0.60
C LEU A 11 11.25 -23.96 0.91
N ARG A 12 10.67 -23.11 0.06
CA ARG A 12 9.29 -22.63 0.23
C ARG A 12 8.27 -23.77 0.13
N GLU A 13 8.49 -24.73 -0.77
CA GLU A 13 7.61 -25.89 -0.92
C GLU A 13 7.76 -26.88 0.26
N GLN A 14 8.99 -27.07 0.77
CA GLN A 14 9.22 -27.85 1.99
C GLN A 14 8.57 -27.19 3.21
N VAL A 15 8.70 -25.87 3.37
CA VAL A 15 8.05 -25.13 4.46
C VAL A 15 6.53 -25.23 4.34
N ALA A 16 5.95 -25.14 3.14
CA ALA A 16 4.51 -25.31 2.93
C ALA A 16 4.02 -26.73 3.29
N LYS A 17 4.77 -27.76 2.87
CA LYS A 17 4.47 -29.16 3.23
C LYS A 17 4.64 -29.42 4.73
N GLN A 18 5.64 -28.82 5.35
CA GLN A 18 5.88 -28.94 6.79
C GLN A 18 4.82 -28.20 7.60
N GLN A 19 4.37 -27.02 7.15
CA GLN A 19 3.22 -26.32 7.73
C GLN A 19 1.93 -27.14 7.59
N GLN A 20 1.67 -27.76 6.43
CA GLN A 20 0.54 -28.68 6.26
C GLN A 20 0.64 -29.93 7.14
N ALA A 21 1.84 -30.51 7.30
CA ALA A 21 2.06 -31.67 8.16
C ALA A 21 1.88 -31.33 9.63
N VAL A 22 2.36 -30.16 10.08
CA VAL A 22 2.14 -29.63 11.43
C VAL A 22 0.64 -29.41 11.67
N ILE A 23 -0.08 -28.79 10.72
CA ILE A 23 -1.54 -28.61 10.82
C ILE A 23 -2.27 -29.96 10.88
N LYS A 24 -1.84 -30.97 10.12
CA LYS A 24 -2.43 -32.32 10.19
C LYS A 24 -2.09 -33.05 11.49
N GLN A 25 -0.89 -32.86 12.02
CA GLN A 25 -0.44 -33.52 13.24
C GLN A 25 -1.06 -32.90 14.50
N PHE A 26 -1.32 -31.59 14.49
CA PHE A 26 -2.06 -30.89 15.55
C PHE A 26 -3.58 -30.88 15.33
N GLY A 27 -4.07 -31.16 14.12
CA GLY A 27 -5.49 -31.27 13.80
C GLY A 27 -6.04 -32.71 13.83
N GLY A 28 -5.19 -33.72 14.03
CA GLY A 28 -5.50 -35.13 13.83
C GLY A 28 -5.56 -36.01 15.08
N THR A 29 -5.37 -35.47 16.29
CA THR A 29 -5.48 -36.29 17.51
C THR A 29 -6.91 -36.23 18.07
N GLY A 30 -7.75 -37.13 17.57
CA GLY A 30 -8.78 -37.83 18.34
C GLY A 30 -9.94 -37.01 18.89
N TYR A 31 -10.91 -36.68 18.03
CA TYR A 31 -12.33 -36.86 18.37
C TYR A 31 -13.13 -36.94 17.07
N GLU A 32 -13.81 -38.07 16.88
CA GLU A 32 -14.69 -38.34 15.75
C GLU A 32 -15.79 -37.27 15.63
N SER A 33 -16.10 -36.86 14.40
CA SER A 33 -17.23 -36.01 14.04
C SER A 33 -17.35 -34.70 14.83
N SER A 34 -16.45 -33.77 14.55
CA SER A 34 -16.56 -32.40 15.03
C SER A 34 -17.03 -31.48 13.91
N ASP A 35 -18.32 -31.13 13.94
CA ASP A 35 -18.92 -29.96 13.28
C ASP A 35 -18.37 -28.62 13.85
N VAL A 36 -17.20 -28.68 14.51
CA VAL A 36 -16.47 -27.58 15.17
C VAL A 36 -15.19 -27.27 14.39
N MET A 37 -15.27 -27.20 13.06
CA MET A 37 -14.31 -26.38 12.30
C MET A 37 -14.76 -24.92 12.41
N VAL A 38 -14.17 -24.22 13.38
CA VAL A 38 -14.50 -22.83 13.74
C VAL A 38 -14.17 -21.84 12.61
N ILE A 39 -13.14 -22.16 11.82
CA ILE A 39 -12.68 -21.36 10.68
C ILE A 39 -12.93 -22.19 9.41
N ASP A 40 -13.89 -21.75 8.60
CA ASP A 40 -14.12 -22.28 7.26
C ASP A 40 -12.86 -22.02 6.40
N GLU A 41 -12.48 -22.95 5.54
CA GLU A 41 -11.36 -22.79 4.60
C GLU A 41 -11.51 -21.50 3.77
N VAL A 42 -12.75 -21.15 3.43
CA VAL A 42 -13.10 -19.90 2.73
C VAL A 42 -12.78 -18.67 3.58
N GLU A 43 -12.99 -18.70 4.89
CA GLU A 43 -12.65 -17.60 5.81
C GLU A 43 -11.13 -17.45 5.91
N MET A 44 -10.41 -18.55 6.08
CA MET A 44 -8.96 -18.53 6.17
C MET A 44 -8.33 -17.95 4.88
N GLN A 45 -8.82 -18.37 3.71
CA GLN A 45 -8.40 -17.82 2.43
C GLN A 45 -8.70 -16.32 2.33
N ARG A 46 -9.89 -15.88 2.79
CA ARG A 46 -10.28 -14.47 2.80
C ARG A 46 -9.36 -13.64 3.69
N HIS A 47 -9.07 -14.12 4.91
CA HIS A 47 -8.18 -13.46 5.84
C HIS A 47 -6.77 -13.29 5.25
N GLN A 48 -6.23 -14.36 4.66
CA GLN A 48 -4.92 -14.32 4.00
C GLN A 48 -4.90 -13.36 2.81
N GLN A 49 -5.98 -13.30 2.02
CA GLN A 49 -6.10 -12.34 0.92
C GLN A 49 -6.08 -10.90 1.45
N LEU A 50 -6.86 -10.62 2.50
CA LEU A 50 -6.90 -9.29 3.13
C LEU A 50 -5.55 -8.87 3.70
N GLU A 51 -4.83 -9.78 4.36
CA GLU A 51 -3.47 -9.51 4.85
C GLU A 51 -2.50 -9.14 3.72
N LYS A 52 -2.56 -9.87 2.59
CA LYS A 52 -1.73 -9.56 1.42
C LYS A 52 -2.05 -8.19 0.83
N LEU A 53 -3.35 -7.92 0.63
CA LEU A 53 -3.83 -6.65 0.08
C LEU A 53 -3.48 -5.48 1.02
N TYR A 54 -3.64 -5.64 2.32
CA TYR A 54 -3.30 -4.61 3.31
C TYR A 54 -1.80 -4.28 3.29
N ARG A 55 -0.94 -5.31 3.23
CA ARG A 55 0.51 -5.12 3.12
C ARG A 55 0.91 -4.46 1.81
N SER A 56 0.32 -4.90 0.70
CA SER A 56 0.60 -4.36 -0.63
C SER A 56 0.19 -2.89 -0.76
N THR A 57 -1.03 -2.55 -0.34
CA THR A 57 -1.53 -1.15 -0.35
C THR A 57 -0.74 -0.25 0.60
N ARG A 58 -0.24 -0.78 1.73
CA ARG A 58 0.72 -0.08 2.59
C ARG A 58 2.03 0.19 1.89
N ALA A 59 2.65 -0.83 1.29
CA ALA A 59 3.91 -0.68 0.54
C ALA A 59 3.75 0.32 -0.62
N GLY A 60 2.62 0.26 -1.34
CA GLY A 60 2.29 1.22 -2.40
C GLY A 60 2.18 2.65 -1.88
N LYS A 61 1.50 2.88 -0.76
CA LYS A 61 1.40 4.20 -0.11
C LYS A 61 2.78 4.73 0.30
N ASP A 62 3.61 3.88 0.89
CA ASP A 62 4.93 4.27 1.38
C ASP A 62 5.86 4.62 0.20
N PHE A 63 5.87 3.82 -0.86
CA PHE A 63 6.60 4.14 -2.08
C PHE A 63 6.16 5.45 -2.74
N GLN A 64 4.85 5.68 -2.84
CA GLN A 64 4.31 6.94 -3.38
C GLN A 64 4.74 8.15 -2.54
N LYS A 65 4.75 8.02 -1.21
CA LYS A 65 5.27 9.07 -0.30
C LYS A 65 6.75 9.36 -0.54
N ASP A 66 7.55 8.32 -0.73
CA ASP A 66 8.99 8.48 -0.93
C ASP A 66 9.29 9.19 -2.25
N ILE A 67 8.55 8.86 -3.33
CA ILE A 67 8.64 9.59 -4.60
C ILE A 67 8.27 11.07 -4.40
N VAL A 68 7.14 11.35 -3.72
CA VAL A 68 6.69 12.73 -3.50
C VAL A 68 7.76 13.53 -2.75
N LYS A 69 8.31 12.99 -1.65
CA LYS A 69 9.36 13.65 -0.88
C LYS A 69 10.63 13.89 -1.70
N ALA A 70 11.07 12.90 -2.46
CA ALA A 70 12.24 13.02 -3.31
C ALA A 70 12.03 14.08 -4.41
N GLY A 71 10.85 14.10 -5.04
CA GLY A 71 10.49 15.10 -6.03
C GLY A 71 10.38 16.51 -5.45
N GLU A 72 9.84 16.67 -4.24
CA GLU A 72 9.80 17.95 -3.53
C GLU A 72 11.22 18.46 -3.24
N ALA A 73 12.12 17.60 -2.77
CA ALA A 73 13.52 17.97 -2.60
C ALA A 73 14.20 18.34 -3.92
N PHE A 74 13.93 17.58 -5.00
CA PHE A 74 14.48 17.84 -6.33
C PHE A 74 14.02 19.19 -6.88
N THR A 75 12.72 19.48 -6.84
CA THR A 75 12.17 20.78 -7.28
C THR A 75 12.70 21.94 -6.44
N ALA A 76 12.85 21.76 -5.11
CA ALA A 76 13.45 22.78 -4.25
C ALA A 76 14.91 23.11 -4.63
N ILE A 77 15.70 22.10 -5.01
CA ILE A 77 17.05 22.31 -5.55
C ILE A 77 16.97 23.02 -6.91
N GLY A 78 16.02 22.62 -7.77
CA GLY A 78 15.81 23.25 -9.06
C GLY A 78 15.51 24.75 -8.97
N TYR A 79 14.67 25.17 -8.01
CA TYR A 79 14.42 26.60 -7.79
C TYR A 79 15.68 27.38 -7.39
N LYS A 80 16.56 26.79 -6.56
CA LYS A 80 17.84 27.42 -6.21
C LYS A 80 18.78 27.54 -7.40
N GLN A 81 18.77 26.56 -8.30
CA GLN A 81 19.55 26.61 -9.54
C GLN A 81 19.04 27.71 -10.47
N ILE A 82 17.72 27.87 -10.61
CA ILE A 82 17.11 28.98 -11.36
C ILE A 82 17.51 30.33 -10.76
N GLU A 83 17.41 30.51 -9.45
CA GLU A 83 17.77 31.76 -8.76
C GLU A 83 19.25 32.12 -9.01
N THR A 84 20.14 31.15 -8.77
CA THR A 84 21.59 31.36 -8.93
C THR A 84 21.97 31.59 -10.39
N GLY A 85 21.37 30.84 -11.32
CA GLY A 85 21.60 30.95 -12.76
C GLY A 85 21.08 32.26 -13.33
N THR A 86 19.94 32.76 -12.84
CA THR A 86 19.38 34.06 -13.23
C THR A 86 20.30 35.19 -12.78
N LYS A 87 20.79 35.16 -11.55
CA LYS A 87 21.74 36.17 -11.07
C LYS A 87 23.04 36.19 -11.88
N LEU A 88 23.58 35.01 -12.18
CA LEU A 88 24.77 34.90 -13.03
C LEU A 88 24.51 35.40 -14.46
N SER A 89 23.35 35.09 -15.02
CA SER A 89 22.90 35.61 -16.32
C SER A 89 22.88 37.13 -16.32
N GLU A 90 22.26 37.75 -15.30
CA GLU A 90 22.17 39.20 -15.16
C GLU A 90 23.56 39.86 -15.06
N ASP A 91 24.46 39.31 -14.26
CA ASP A 91 25.82 39.83 -14.12
C ASP A 91 26.62 39.73 -15.44
N CYS A 92 26.48 38.63 -16.19
CA CYS A 92 27.10 38.47 -17.51
C CYS A 92 26.53 39.42 -18.57
N CYS A 93 25.19 39.56 -18.62
CA CYS A 93 24.54 40.49 -19.54
C CYS A 93 24.88 41.96 -19.20
N ARG A 94 24.96 42.29 -17.91
CA ARG A 94 25.38 43.63 -17.46
C ARG A 94 26.80 43.96 -17.91
N TYR A 95 27.74 43.04 -17.70
CA TYR A 95 29.11 43.21 -18.18
C TYR A 95 29.15 43.44 -19.70
N GLY A 96 28.41 42.64 -20.46
CA GLY A 96 28.30 42.78 -21.91
C GLY A 96 27.78 44.14 -22.38
N ALA A 97 26.75 44.66 -21.71
CA ALA A 97 26.14 45.95 -22.03
C ALA A 97 27.02 47.15 -21.66
N GLU A 98 27.79 47.06 -20.57
CA GLU A 98 28.64 48.16 -20.08
C GLU A 98 30.00 48.24 -20.79
N ASN A 99 30.47 47.14 -21.41
CA ASN A 99 31.84 47.03 -21.96
C ASN A 99 31.86 46.84 -23.48
N ILE A 100 31.00 47.57 -24.22
CA ILE A 100 30.80 47.42 -25.68
C ILE A 100 32.11 47.52 -26.50
N ASN A 101 33.14 48.22 -25.97
CA ASN A 101 34.44 48.36 -26.62
C ASN A 101 35.33 47.09 -26.50
N ASP A 102 35.07 46.20 -25.53
CA ASP A 102 35.72 44.89 -25.39
C ASP A 102 34.96 43.83 -26.21
N ASN A 103 35.16 43.87 -27.51
CA ASN A 103 34.33 43.16 -28.49
C ASN A 103 34.32 41.62 -28.33
N ILE A 104 35.38 41.03 -27.76
CA ILE A 104 35.45 39.57 -27.59
C ILE A 104 34.81 39.16 -26.26
N LEU A 105 35.24 39.74 -25.15
CA LEU A 105 34.78 39.33 -23.83
C LEU A 105 33.34 39.78 -23.56
N ALA A 106 32.96 41.00 -23.94
CA ALA A 106 31.60 41.51 -23.76
C ALA A 106 30.57 40.70 -24.56
N ARG A 107 30.94 40.29 -25.79
CA ARG A 107 30.10 39.43 -26.62
C ARG A 107 29.99 38.01 -26.04
N ALA A 108 31.10 37.44 -25.57
CA ALA A 108 31.07 36.12 -24.92
C ALA A 108 30.21 36.11 -23.65
N ALA A 109 30.34 37.14 -22.81
CA ALA A 109 29.54 37.31 -21.59
C ALA A 109 28.05 37.43 -21.91
N SER A 110 27.68 38.22 -22.92
CA SER A 110 26.27 38.37 -23.34
C SER A 110 25.68 37.04 -23.82
N ILE A 111 26.39 36.31 -24.69
CA ILE A 111 25.93 35.01 -25.22
C ILE A 111 25.77 33.99 -24.07
N TYR A 112 26.71 33.95 -23.14
CA TYR A 112 26.63 33.04 -21.99
C TYR A 112 25.45 33.40 -21.07
N GLY A 113 25.23 34.70 -20.81
CA GLY A 113 24.10 35.19 -20.04
C GLY A 113 22.76 34.80 -20.66
N ASP A 114 22.59 34.99 -21.97
CA ASP A 114 21.40 34.54 -22.69
C ASP A 114 21.22 33.02 -22.64
N GLY A 115 22.31 32.25 -22.75
CA GLY A 115 22.31 30.80 -22.58
C GLY A 115 21.79 30.37 -21.21
N LEU A 116 22.26 31.00 -20.13
CA LEU A 116 21.79 30.72 -18.76
C LEU A 116 20.31 31.06 -18.57
N LYS A 117 19.82 32.14 -19.19
CA LYS A 117 18.40 32.51 -19.16
C LYS A 117 17.52 31.43 -19.79
N ASN A 118 17.96 30.85 -20.90
CA ASN A 118 17.26 29.73 -21.55
C ASN A 118 17.27 28.48 -20.66
N ILE A 119 18.42 28.13 -20.06
CA ILE A 119 18.52 26.99 -19.13
C ILE A 119 17.58 27.18 -17.92
N ALA A 120 17.56 28.37 -17.33
CA ALA A 120 16.69 28.68 -16.20
C ALA A 120 15.21 28.51 -16.55
N LYS A 121 14.81 28.90 -17.77
CA LYS A 121 13.44 28.72 -18.26
C LYS A 121 13.07 27.24 -18.43
N GLU A 122 13.92 26.46 -19.12
CA GLU A 122 13.68 25.02 -19.28
C GLU A 122 13.58 24.30 -17.92
N GLN A 123 14.41 24.71 -16.97
CA GLN A 123 14.36 24.18 -15.61
C GLN A 123 13.08 24.57 -14.86
N GLU A 124 12.60 25.80 -15.05
CA GLU A 124 11.31 26.25 -14.49
C GLU A 124 10.15 25.43 -15.05
N ASP A 125 10.13 25.20 -16.35
CA ASP A 125 9.10 24.43 -17.04
C ASP A 125 9.13 22.95 -16.60
N LEU A 126 10.32 22.35 -16.48
CA LEU A 126 10.50 21.02 -15.92
C LEU A 126 9.96 20.92 -14.48
N ASN A 127 10.29 21.89 -13.61
CA ASN A 127 9.80 21.91 -12.23
C ASN A 127 8.28 21.96 -12.17
N LYS A 128 7.64 22.82 -12.98
CA LYS A 128 6.17 22.91 -13.08
C LYS A 128 5.55 21.60 -13.56
N LEU A 129 6.16 20.97 -14.57
CA LEU A 129 5.70 19.72 -15.15
C LEU A 129 5.78 18.57 -14.14
N LEU A 130 6.92 18.46 -13.45
CA LEU A 130 7.15 17.48 -12.38
C LEU A 130 6.13 17.64 -11.25
N SER A 131 5.92 18.87 -10.75
CA SER A 131 4.94 19.11 -9.69
C SER A 131 3.52 18.72 -10.11
N SER A 132 3.05 19.25 -11.24
CA SER A 132 1.64 19.10 -11.67
C SER A 132 1.30 17.72 -12.21
N GLN A 133 2.19 17.10 -12.99
CA GLN A 133 1.89 15.82 -13.65
C GLN A 133 2.22 14.60 -12.81
N ILE A 134 3.09 14.75 -11.80
CA ILE A 134 3.62 13.62 -11.03
C ILE A 134 3.38 13.82 -9.53
N LEU A 135 3.90 14.88 -8.92
CA LEU A 135 3.87 15.01 -7.45
C LEU A 135 2.47 15.22 -6.91
N ASP A 136 1.69 16.14 -7.50
CA ASP A 136 0.33 16.43 -7.02
C ASP A 136 -0.62 15.23 -7.15
N PRO A 137 -0.65 14.49 -8.28
CA PRO A 137 -1.45 13.25 -8.37
C PRO A 137 -1.04 12.18 -7.37
N LEU A 138 0.26 11.97 -7.14
CA LEU A 138 0.75 10.99 -6.17
C LEU A 138 0.41 11.42 -4.74
N ARG A 139 0.52 12.71 -4.41
CA ARG A 139 0.13 13.26 -3.10
C ARG A 139 -1.35 13.03 -2.85
N ALA A 140 -2.21 13.33 -3.83
CA ALA A 140 -3.65 13.10 -3.73
C ALA A 140 -4.00 11.63 -3.49
N MET A 141 -3.27 10.69 -4.10
CA MET A 141 -3.46 9.26 -3.85
C MET A 141 -3.04 8.84 -2.44
N VAL A 142 -1.92 9.38 -1.94
CA VAL A 142 -1.42 9.11 -0.59
C VAL A 142 -2.41 9.57 0.50
N THR A 143 -3.09 10.70 0.27
CA THR A 143 -4.06 11.27 1.22
C THR A 143 -5.51 10.97 0.87
N GLY A 144 -5.75 10.11 -0.13
CA GLY A 144 -7.08 9.86 -0.67
C GLY A 144 -7.99 9.07 0.27
N ALA A 145 -9.25 9.49 0.37
CA ALA A 145 -10.30 8.79 1.12
C ALA A 145 -10.42 7.29 0.77
N PRO A 146 -10.32 6.83 -0.51
CA PRO A 146 -10.51 5.42 -0.85
C PRO A 146 -9.57 4.46 -0.10
N LEU A 147 -8.32 4.85 0.12
CA LEU A 147 -7.35 4.02 0.85
C LEU A 147 -7.67 3.94 2.33
N GLU A 148 -8.06 5.05 2.95
CA GLU A 148 -8.43 5.05 4.37
C GLU A 148 -9.75 4.32 4.60
N ASP A 149 -10.75 4.50 3.74
CA ASP A 149 -12.02 3.78 3.80
C ASP A 149 -11.82 2.26 3.68
N ALA A 150 -11.00 1.82 2.71
CA ALA A 150 -10.67 0.40 2.55
C ALA A 150 -9.93 -0.17 3.78
N ARG A 151 -9.05 0.61 4.41
CA ARG A 151 -8.38 0.22 5.67
C ARG A 151 -9.34 0.14 6.83
N HIS A 152 -10.30 1.06 6.92
CA HIS A 152 -11.34 1.03 7.94
C HIS A 152 -12.21 -0.24 7.82
N LEU A 153 -12.57 -0.64 6.60
CA LEU A 153 -13.27 -1.92 6.35
C LEU A 153 -12.42 -3.11 6.81
N ALA A 154 -11.14 -3.15 6.46
CA ALA A 154 -10.24 -4.23 6.87
C ALA A 154 -10.05 -4.31 8.41
N GLN A 155 -9.97 -3.16 9.09
CA GLN A 155 -9.91 -3.10 10.55
C GLN A 155 -11.21 -3.59 11.20
N ARG A 156 -12.38 -3.20 10.66
CA ARG A 156 -13.68 -3.71 11.14
C ARG A 156 -13.78 -5.22 10.95
N TYR A 157 -13.32 -5.75 9.81
CA TYR A 157 -13.26 -7.18 9.57
C TYR A 157 -12.37 -7.89 10.60
N SER A 158 -11.18 -7.35 10.88
CA SER A 158 -10.26 -7.92 11.89
C SER A 158 -10.89 -7.98 13.28
N ARG A 159 -11.59 -6.92 13.70
CA ARG A 159 -12.34 -6.91 14.97
C ARG A 159 -13.44 -7.98 14.99
N MET A 160 -14.25 -8.06 13.94
CA MET A 160 -15.33 -9.04 13.84
C MET A 160 -14.83 -10.48 13.82
N ARG A 161 -13.67 -10.72 13.19
CA ARG A 161 -13.00 -12.03 13.21
C ARG A 161 -12.57 -12.42 14.62
N HIS A 162 -12.01 -11.48 15.38
CA HIS A 162 -11.64 -11.72 16.77
C HIS A 162 -12.87 -11.97 17.67
N GLU A 163 -13.98 -11.26 17.43
CA GLU A 163 -15.26 -11.51 18.10
C GLU A 163 -15.78 -12.91 17.77
N ALA A 164 -15.68 -13.36 16.51
CA ALA A 164 -16.05 -14.71 16.11
C ALA A 164 -15.16 -15.79 16.76
N GLU A 165 -13.85 -15.56 16.86
CA GLU A 165 -12.92 -16.45 17.59
C GLU A 165 -13.35 -16.58 19.07
N THR A 166 -13.66 -15.46 19.72
CA THR A 166 -14.13 -15.44 21.12
C THR A 166 -15.46 -16.17 21.26
N GLN A 167 -16.42 -15.90 20.39
CA GLN A 167 -17.74 -16.55 20.41
C GLN A 167 -17.63 -18.06 20.18
N ALA A 168 -16.69 -18.51 19.35
CA ALA A 168 -16.44 -19.92 19.15
C ALA A 168 -15.96 -20.63 20.42
N THR A 169 -15.08 -20.00 21.21
CA THR A 169 -14.68 -20.55 22.52
C THR A 169 -15.86 -20.66 23.48
N GLU A 170 -16.82 -19.73 23.41
CA GLU A 170 -18.03 -19.78 24.21
C GLU A 170 -18.96 -20.91 23.77
N VAL A 171 -19.14 -21.12 22.46
CA VAL A 171 -19.90 -22.26 21.93
C VAL A 171 -19.30 -23.57 22.43
N SER A 172 -17.98 -23.78 22.29
CA SER A 172 -17.31 -24.99 22.76
C SER A 172 -17.50 -25.21 24.27
N ARG A 173 -17.44 -24.13 25.07
CA ARG A 173 -17.67 -24.19 26.52
C ARG A 173 -19.11 -24.59 26.86
N ARG A 174 -20.10 -24.07 26.12
CA ARG A 174 -21.52 -24.40 26.31
C ARG A 174 -21.83 -25.83 25.87
N GLN A 175 -21.19 -26.30 24.79
CA GLN A 175 -21.27 -27.70 24.34
C GLN A 175 -20.73 -28.66 25.41
N ALA A 176 -19.56 -28.35 26.00
CA ALA A 176 -19.01 -29.15 27.09
C ALA A 176 -19.95 -29.21 28.32
N ARG A 177 -20.48 -28.05 28.75
CA ARG A 177 -21.45 -27.99 29.86
C ARG A 177 -22.73 -28.77 29.60
N LEU A 178 -23.22 -28.77 28.36
CA LEU A 178 -24.40 -29.57 27.99
C LEU A 178 -24.10 -31.07 28.04
N ARG A 179 -22.89 -31.49 27.66
CA ARG A 179 -22.45 -32.89 27.78
C ARG A 179 -22.31 -33.32 29.24
N GLU A 180 -21.82 -32.44 30.12
CA GLU A 180 -21.70 -32.69 31.55
C GLU A 180 -23.06 -32.72 32.27
N ALA A 181 -23.98 -31.82 31.89
CA ALA A 181 -25.30 -31.69 32.49
C ALA A 181 -26.39 -31.48 31.41
N PRO A 182 -26.97 -32.58 30.88
CA PRO A 182 -27.98 -32.53 29.82
C PRO A 182 -29.34 -32.04 30.35
N ASN A 183 -29.51 -30.72 30.42
CA ASN A 183 -30.74 -30.09 30.88
C ASN A 183 -31.23 -29.01 29.89
N PRO A 184 -32.53 -28.67 29.90
CA PRO A 184 -33.11 -27.74 28.92
C PRO A 184 -32.51 -26.33 29.00
N GLU A 185 -32.04 -25.89 30.17
CA GLU A 185 -31.41 -24.58 30.34
C GLU A 185 -30.06 -24.50 29.62
N ASN A 186 -29.20 -25.51 29.78
CA ASN A 186 -27.91 -25.61 29.10
C ASN A 186 -28.10 -25.72 27.58
N ALA A 187 -29.12 -26.45 27.12
CA ALA A 187 -29.46 -26.55 25.71
C ALA A 187 -29.90 -25.20 25.14
N ALA A 188 -30.77 -24.47 25.84
CA ALA A 188 -31.18 -23.11 25.42
C ALA A 188 -29.99 -22.14 25.37
N ARG A 189 -29.10 -22.19 26.36
CA ARG A 189 -27.88 -21.39 26.44
C ARG A 189 -26.88 -21.69 25.32
N LEU A 190 -26.80 -22.94 24.86
CA LEU A 190 -26.00 -23.33 23.71
C LEU A 190 -26.62 -22.80 22.41
N ASN A 191 -27.93 -23.00 22.20
CA ASN A 191 -28.64 -22.53 21.01
C ASN A 191 -28.48 -21.01 20.81
N VAL A 192 -28.54 -20.22 21.88
CA VAL A 192 -28.30 -18.77 21.82
C VAL A 192 -26.86 -18.45 21.39
N ALA A 193 -25.87 -19.20 21.89
CA ALA A 193 -24.47 -18.99 21.53
C ALA A 193 -24.20 -19.38 20.06
N GLU A 194 -24.80 -20.46 19.58
CA GLU A 194 -24.69 -20.90 18.18
C GLU A 194 -25.41 -19.96 17.22
N ALA A 195 -26.58 -19.42 17.59
CA ALA A 195 -27.28 -18.41 16.80
C ALA A 195 -26.43 -17.13 16.63
N LYS A 196 -25.83 -16.64 17.72
CA LYS A 196 -24.89 -15.50 17.67
C LYS A 196 -23.67 -15.79 16.80
N MET A 197 -23.12 -17.01 16.89
CA MET A 197 -21.99 -17.41 16.04
C MET A 197 -22.37 -17.41 14.56
N LYS A 198 -23.56 -17.90 14.22
CA LYS A 198 -24.07 -17.92 12.84
C LYS A 198 -24.22 -16.51 12.27
N GLU A 199 -24.76 -15.58 13.06
CA GLU A 199 -24.89 -14.17 12.68
C GLU A 199 -23.51 -13.51 12.49
N LEU A 200 -22.58 -13.70 13.43
CA LEU A 200 -21.22 -13.19 13.32
C LEU A 200 -20.51 -13.70 12.06
N LYS A 201 -20.60 -15.01 11.76
CA LYS A 201 -20.02 -15.60 10.55
C LYS A 201 -20.61 -14.98 9.27
N ALA A 202 -21.93 -14.76 9.23
CA ALA A 202 -22.59 -14.14 8.07
C ALA A 202 -22.13 -12.69 7.86
N ASN A 203 -22.14 -11.88 8.92
CA ASN A 203 -21.69 -10.48 8.88
C ASN A 203 -20.21 -10.39 8.49
N MET A 204 -19.38 -11.28 9.04
CA MET A 204 -17.95 -11.34 8.75
C MET A 204 -17.68 -11.70 7.28
N ALA A 205 -18.45 -12.63 6.71
CA ALA A 205 -18.33 -13.02 5.32
C ALA A 205 -18.66 -11.86 4.36
N VAL A 206 -19.69 -11.06 4.66
CA VAL A 206 -20.05 -9.87 3.88
C VAL A 206 -18.96 -8.82 3.99
N LEU A 207 -18.58 -8.46 5.22
CA LEU A 207 -17.58 -7.43 5.48
C LEU A 207 -16.20 -7.79 4.91
N GLY A 208 -15.82 -9.07 4.97
CA GLY A 208 -14.58 -9.56 4.37
C GLY A 208 -14.59 -9.45 2.84
N LYS A 209 -15.74 -9.66 2.19
CA LYS A 209 -15.88 -9.44 0.73
C LYS A 209 -15.73 -7.96 0.38
N GLU A 210 -16.40 -7.08 1.12
CA GLU A 210 -16.32 -5.63 0.92
C GLU A 210 -14.90 -5.10 1.12
N ALA A 211 -14.27 -5.46 2.24
CA ALA A 211 -12.90 -5.07 2.54
C ALA A 211 -11.91 -5.55 1.46
N ALA A 212 -12.08 -6.79 0.98
CA ALA A 212 -11.19 -7.35 -0.03
C ALA A 212 -11.37 -6.66 -1.39
N ALA A 213 -12.62 -6.40 -1.79
CA ALA A 213 -12.92 -5.68 -3.02
C ALA A 213 -12.37 -4.24 -2.97
N ALA A 214 -12.57 -3.53 -1.85
CA ALA A 214 -12.09 -2.17 -1.66
C ALA A 214 -10.56 -2.10 -1.71
N LEU A 215 -9.86 -2.95 -0.96
CA LEU A 215 -8.40 -2.97 -0.96
C LEU A 215 -7.81 -3.39 -2.31
N ALA A 216 -8.43 -4.34 -3.02
CA ALA A 216 -7.99 -4.75 -4.35
C ALA A 216 -8.17 -3.62 -5.38
N ALA A 217 -9.27 -2.88 -5.31
CA ALA A 217 -9.50 -1.71 -6.16
C ALA A 217 -8.45 -0.62 -5.90
N VAL A 218 -8.13 -0.36 -4.62
CA VAL A 218 -7.09 0.59 -4.23
C VAL A 218 -5.71 0.14 -4.70
N GLU A 219 -5.36 -1.15 -4.53
CA GLU A 219 -4.09 -1.71 -5.00
C GLU A 219 -3.93 -1.53 -6.51
N ALA A 220 -4.94 -1.92 -7.29
CA ALA A 220 -4.92 -1.78 -8.75
C ALA A 220 -4.81 -0.31 -9.19
N GLN A 221 -5.52 0.58 -8.51
CA GLN A 221 -5.42 2.02 -8.76
C GLN A 221 -4.03 2.56 -8.42
N GLN A 222 -3.46 2.18 -7.27
CA GLN A 222 -2.12 2.58 -6.86
C GLN A 222 -1.08 2.12 -7.88
N GLN A 223 -1.10 0.86 -8.29
CA GLN A 223 -0.17 0.33 -9.29
C GLN A 223 -0.29 1.06 -10.63
N ARG A 224 -1.52 1.18 -11.16
CA ARG A 224 -1.76 1.80 -12.47
C ARG A 224 -1.34 3.26 -12.48
N LEU A 225 -1.78 4.05 -11.50
CA LEU A 225 -1.48 5.48 -11.47
C LEU A 225 0.00 5.70 -11.16
N SER A 226 0.59 5.01 -10.18
CA SER A 226 2.04 5.12 -9.93
C SER A 226 2.87 4.82 -11.18
N PHE A 227 2.53 3.75 -11.92
CA PHE A 227 3.20 3.43 -13.17
C PHE A 227 3.07 4.56 -14.20
N GLN A 228 1.85 5.07 -14.42
CA GLN A 228 1.63 6.20 -15.35
C GLN A 228 2.43 7.44 -14.97
N ARG A 229 2.53 7.76 -13.67
CA ARG A 229 3.32 8.91 -13.20
C ARG A 229 4.80 8.70 -13.42
N LEU A 230 5.32 7.49 -13.17
CA LEU A 230 6.72 7.17 -13.45
C LEU A 230 7.05 7.27 -14.95
N VAL A 231 6.15 6.82 -15.83
CA VAL A 231 6.31 7.00 -17.29
C VAL A 231 6.30 8.49 -17.67
N ALA A 232 5.41 9.27 -17.08
CA ALA A 232 5.36 10.72 -17.29
C ALA A 232 6.66 11.40 -16.84
N MET A 233 7.28 10.98 -15.73
CA MET A 233 8.58 11.49 -15.28
C MET A 233 9.66 11.30 -16.36
N VAL A 234 9.73 10.12 -16.96
CA VAL A 234 10.73 9.83 -18.00
C VAL A 234 10.46 10.61 -19.28
N SER A 235 9.19 10.82 -19.62
CA SER A 235 8.80 11.56 -20.84
C SER A 235 8.94 13.08 -20.68
N SER A 236 9.13 13.55 -19.46
CA SER A 236 9.29 14.96 -19.09
C SER A 236 10.76 15.38 -18.98
N LEU A 237 11.69 14.41 -19.05
CA LEU A 237 13.15 14.60 -19.06
C LEU A 237 13.68 14.58 -20.49
#